data_AF-A0A7S2DHN0-F1
#
_entry.id   AF-A0A7S2DHN0-F1
#
_cell.length_a   1.000
_cell.length_b   1.000
_cell.length_c   1.000
_cell.angle_alpha   90.00
_cell.angle_beta   90.00
_cell.angle_gamma   90.00
#
_symmetry.space_group_name_H-M   'P 1'
#
loop_
_entity.id
_entity.type
_entity.pdbx_description
1 polymer ?
#
loop_
_entity_poly.entity_id
_entity_poly.type
_entity_poly.pdbx_seq_one_letter_code
_entity_poly.pdbx_strand_id
1 'polypeptide(L)'
;MAEAVAPRLEASSPALVRMACLLAAAVHDYEHEGLTNDFLVKTGHERAIRYNDQHVNENHHAAAAFAVLLRDECNFLELLPAQDYRLLRRIVIELVLGTDMSRHDKLLQSARDSFAPASSSSSSSVEAVLTLQLAIKAADLGHFALSWESHSKWVKCLEEECFLQGDREKELGLPISFLMDRCKPGASATQVGFCENVA
;
A
#
# COMPACT_ATOMS: atom_id res chain seq x y z
N MET A 1 15.38 3.76 -11.25
CA MET A 1 15.20 3.32 -9.85
C MET A 1 15.76 1.93 -9.60
N ALA A 2 15.19 0.84 -10.13
CA ALA A 2 15.65 -0.52 -9.85
C ALA A 2 17.17 -0.76 -10.08
N GLU A 3 17.74 -0.20 -11.15
CA GLU A 3 19.19 -0.20 -11.43
C GLU A 3 20.02 0.34 -10.25
N ALA A 4 19.58 1.44 -9.64
CA ALA A 4 20.30 2.12 -8.56
C ALA A 4 20.13 1.42 -7.20
N VAL A 5 19.00 0.71 -7.02
CA VAL A 5 18.60 0.10 -5.74
C VAL A 5 19.07 -1.36 -5.65
N ALA A 6 19.12 -2.09 -6.77
CA ALA A 6 19.46 -3.51 -6.81
C ALA A 6 20.80 -3.88 -6.13
N PRO A 7 21.92 -3.15 -6.35
CA PRO A 7 23.18 -3.46 -5.68
C PRO A 7 23.09 -3.34 -4.15
N ARG A 8 22.28 -2.39 -3.66
CA ARG A 8 22.08 -2.12 -2.21
C ARG A 8 21.22 -3.17 -1.53
N LEU A 9 20.43 -3.91 -2.31
CA LEU A 9 19.58 -5.01 -1.83
C LEU A 9 20.24 -6.38 -2.03
N GLU A 10 21.49 -6.42 -2.52
CA GLU A 10 22.21 -7.65 -2.90
C GLU A 10 21.42 -8.48 -3.91
N ALA A 11 20.66 -7.83 -4.79
CA ALA A 11 19.88 -8.51 -5.81
C ALA A 11 20.78 -9.08 -6.90
N SER A 12 20.49 -10.31 -7.36
CA SER A 12 21.18 -10.95 -8.48
C SER A 12 21.07 -10.13 -9.78
N SER A 13 19.99 -9.36 -9.94
CA SER A 13 19.80 -8.45 -11.05
C SER A 13 18.82 -7.32 -10.72
N PRO A 14 18.88 -6.18 -11.45
CA PRO A 14 17.83 -5.16 -11.42
C PRO A 14 16.46 -5.67 -11.89
N ALA A 15 16.42 -6.74 -12.71
CA ALA A 15 15.18 -7.34 -13.19
C ALA A 15 14.38 -7.98 -12.04
N LEU A 16 15.07 -8.62 -11.08
CA LEU A 16 14.42 -9.17 -9.89
C LEU A 16 13.71 -8.09 -9.06
N VAL A 17 14.37 -6.95 -8.86
CA VAL A 17 13.78 -5.80 -8.15
C VAL A 17 12.60 -5.21 -8.91
N ARG A 18 12.70 -5.06 -10.25
CA ARG A 18 11.57 -4.62 -11.07
C ARG A 18 10.38 -5.57 -10.97
N MET A 19 10.61 -6.88 -11.03
CA MET A 19 9.57 -7.88 -10.88
C MET A 19 8.91 -7.80 -9.50
N ALA A 20 9.69 -7.62 -8.43
CA ALA A 20 9.16 -7.42 -7.09
C ALA A 20 8.28 -6.16 -6.98
N CYS A 21 8.71 -5.03 -7.56
CA CYS A 21 7.90 -3.79 -7.56
C CYS A 21 6.59 -3.96 -8.35
N LEU A 22 6.65 -4.59 -9.53
CA LEU A 22 5.46 -4.82 -10.36
C LEU A 22 4.49 -5.80 -9.69
N LEU A 23 5.02 -6.85 -9.07
CA LEU A 23 4.21 -7.80 -8.33
C LEU A 23 3.55 -7.11 -7.13
N ALA A 24 4.31 -6.35 -6.33
CA ALA A 24 3.75 -5.58 -5.21
C ALA A 24 2.64 -4.63 -5.67
N ALA A 25 2.87 -3.86 -6.73
CA ALA A 25 1.85 -2.96 -7.28
C ALA A 25 0.59 -3.72 -7.75
N ALA A 26 0.75 -4.90 -8.37
CA ALA A 26 -0.38 -5.71 -8.81
C ALA A 26 -1.19 -6.31 -7.65
N VAL A 27 -0.56 -6.56 -6.49
CA VAL A 27 -1.20 -7.28 -5.37
C VAL A 27 -1.53 -6.41 -4.17
N HIS A 28 -1.13 -5.13 -4.16
CA HIS A 28 -1.16 -4.32 -2.93
C HIS A 28 -2.55 -4.17 -2.29
N ASP A 29 -3.63 -4.26 -3.07
CA ASP A 29 -5.04 -4.25 -2.63
C ASP A 29 -5.81 -5.55 -2.97
N TYR A 30 -5.10 -6.67 -3.20
CA TYR A 30 -5.74 -7.93 -3.60
C TYR A 30 -6.72 -8.45 -2.55
N GLU A 31 -7.98 -8.69 -2.95
CA GLU A 31 -9.11 -9.05 -2.05
C GLU A 31 -9.52 -7.95 -1.04
N HIS A 32 -9.33 -6.67 -1.38
CA HIS A 32 -9.91 -5.56 -0.62
C HIS A 32 -11.45 -5.60 -0.64
N GLU A 33 -12.07 -5.45 0.54
CA GLU A 33 -13.53 -5.57 0.73
C GLU A 33 -14.26 -4.21 0.71
N GLY A 34 -13.52 -3.15 0.42
CA GLY A 34 -14.00 -1.77 0.51
C GLY A 34 -14.22 -1.34 1.96
N LEU A 35 -13.37 -1.81 2.87
CA LEU A 35 -13.45 -1.58 4.31
C LEU A 35 -12.08 -1.21 4.85
N THR A 36 -12.02 -0.13 5.62
CA THR A 36 -10.81 0.34 6.29
C THR A 36 -10.34 -0.60 7.39
N ASN A 37 -9.04 -0.59 7.69
CA ASN A 37 -8.45 -1.31 8.82
C ASN A 37 -9.18 -1.02 10.15
N ASP A 38 -9.53 0.24 10.41
CA ASP A 38 -10.26 0.67 11.62
C ASP A 38 -11.66 0.03 11.72
N PHE A 39 -12.40 -0.03 10.61
CA PHE A 39 -13.70 -0.72 10.59
C PHE A 39 -13.55 -2.22 10.89
N LEU A 40 -12.57 -2.89 10.27
CA LEU A 40 -12.31 -4.32 10.49
C LEU A 40 -11.98 -4.61 11.96
N VAL A 41 -11.19 -3.75 12.60
CA VAL A 41 -10.84 -3.87 14.02
C VAL A 41 -12.07 -3.64 14.91
N LYS A 42 -12.83 -2.56 14.68
CA LYS A 42 -14.03 -2.21 15.48
C LYS A 42 -15.13 -3.27 15.43
N THR A 43 -15.23 -3.99 14.31
CA THR A 43 -16.24 -5.04 14.10
C THR A 43 -15.78 -6.43 14.51
N GLY A 44 -14.52 -6.59 14.95
CA GLY A 44 -13.96 -7.90 15.28
C GLY A 44 -13.86 -8.83 14.07
N HIS A 45 -13.59 -8.28 12.89
CA HIS A 45 -13.51 -9.03 11.65
C HIS A 45 -12.44 -10.13 11.72
N GLU A 46 -12.63 -11.24 11.02
CA GLU A 46 -11.70 -12.37 11.09
C GLU A 46 -10.27 -12.02 10.68
N ARG A 47 -10.11 -11.08 9.72
CA ARG A 47 -8.79 -10.57 9.30
C ARG A 47 -8.13 -9.75 10.42
N ALA A 48 -8.89 -8.93 11.15
CA ALA A 48 -8.37 -8.14 12.26
C ALA A 48 -7.85 -9.06 13.37
N ILE A 49 -8.61 -10.10 13.72
CA ILE A 49 -8.19 -11.14 14.67
C ILE A 49 -6.95 -11.87 14.16
N ARG A 50 -6.95 -12.30 12.88
CA ARG A 50 -5.84 -13.06 12.27
C ARG A 50 -4.52 -12.27 12.28
N TYR A 51 -4.59 -10.96 12.06
CA TYR A 51 -3.41 -10.08 11.96
C TYR A 51 -3.19 -9.22 13.22
N ASN A 52 -3.89 -9.53 14.32
CA ASN A 52 -3.76 -8.84 15.62
C ASN A 52 -3.86 -7.31 15.49
N ASP A 53 -4.83 -6.84 14.71
CA ASP A 53 -5.12 -5.44 14.45
C ASP A 53 -3.96 -4.65 13.79
N GLN A 54 -2.90 -5.31 13.32
CA GLN A 54 -1.75 -4.68 12.67
C GLN A 54 -1.86 -4.79 11.15
N HIS A 55 -1.88 -3.64 10.45
CA HIS A 55 -1.84 -3.57 8.98
C HIS A 55 -2.79 -4.60 8.33
N VAL A 56 -4.06 -4.61 8.77
CA VAL A 56 -4.96 -5.76 8.61
C VAL A 56 -5.18 -6.11 7.14
N ASN A 57 -5.50 -5.10 6.33
CA ASN A 57 -5.67 -5.22 4.88
C ASN A 57 -4.36 -5.56 4.21
N GLU A 58 -3.28 -4.84 4.49
CA GLU A 58 -1.99 -5.01 3.81
C GLU A 58 -1.37 -6.39 4.08
N ASN A 59 -1.49 -6.91 5.31
CA ASN A 59 -1.10 -8.27 5.63
C ASN A 59 -1.95 -9.29 4.86
N HIS A 60 -3.27 -9.05 4.73
CA HIS A 60 -4.16 -9.92 3.96
C HIS A 60 -3.77 -9.94 2.48
N HIS A 61 -3.59 -8.76 1.87
CA HIS A 61 -3.22 -8.60 0.46
C HIS A 61 -1.96 -9.39 0.12
N ALA A 62 -0.90 -9.23 0.92
CA ALA A 62 0.34 -9.98 0.75
C ALA A 62 0.16 -11.49 0.98
N ALA A 63 -0.52 -11.90 2.06
CA ALA A 63 -0.71 -13.30 2.40
C ALA A 63 -1.53 -14.05 1.34
N ALA A 64 -2.66 -13.49 0.93
CA ALA A 64 -3.57 -14.08 -0.06
C ALA A 64 -2.89 -14.18 -1.44
N ALA A 65 -2.18 -13.13 -1.88
CA ALA A 65 -1.47 -13.15 -3.15
C ALA A 65 -0.38 -14.25 -3.18
N PHE A 66 0.39 -14.40 -2.12
CA PHE A 66 1.38 -15.47 -2.06
C PHE A 66 0.77 -16.86 -1.92
N ALA A 67 -0.41 -17.00 -1.29
CA ALA A 67 -1.13 -18.28 -1.29
C ALA A 67 -1.54 -18.69 -2.71
N VAL A 68 -1.97 -17.74 -3.55
CA VAL A 68 -2.24 -18.00 -4.98
C VAL A 68 -0.96 -18.41 -5.71
N LEU A 69 0.15 -17.70 -5.49
CA LEU A 69 1.44 -17.99 -6.12
C LEU A 69 2.06 -19.33 -5.68
N LEU A 70 1.55 -19.98 -4.63
CA LEU A 70 1.98 -21.32 -4.22
C LEU A 70 1.22 -22.44 -4.94
N ARG A 71 0.19 -22.13 -5.73
CA ARG A 71 -0.52 -23.10 -6.55
C ARG A 71 0.30 -23.42 -7.80
N ASP A 72 0.46 -24.69 -8.13
CA ASP A 72 1.30 -25.17 -9.25
C ASP A 72 0.98 -24.46 -10.57
N GLU A 73 -0.30 -24.21 -10.87
CA GLU A 73 -0.75 -23.56 -12.09
C GLU A 73 -0.54 -22.02 -12.12
N CYS A 74 -0.20 -21.41 -10.97
CA CYS A 74 0.00 -19.96 -10.83
C CYS A 74 1.43 -19.58 -10.46
N ASN A 75 2.28 -20.55 -10.08
CA ASN A 75 3.61 -20.31 -9.53
C ASN A 75 4.65 -20.01 -10.62
N PHE A 76 4.55 -18.84 -11.25
CA PHE A 76 5.60 -18.37 -12.18
C PHE A 76 6.93 -18.05 -11.50
N LEU A 77 7.01 -18.12 -10.15
CA LEU A 77 8.21 -17.89 -9.35
C LEU A 77 8.99 -19.19 -9.06
N GLU A 78 8.48 -20.35 -9.46
CA GLU A 78 9.05 -21.67 -9.14
C GLU A 78 10.52 -21.81 -9.57
N LEU A 79 10.87 -21.24 -10.72
CA LEU A 79 12.21 -21.34 -11.31
C LEU A 79 13.23 -20.37 -10.69
N LEU A 80 12.82 -19.50 -9.76
CA LEU A 80 13.75 -18.59 -9.10
C LEU A 80 14.69 -19.36 -8.17
N PRO A 81 15.99 -19.04 -8.18
CA PRO A 81 16.90 -19.49 -7.12
C PRO A 81 16.33 -19.12 -5.74
N ALA A 82 16.53 -19.99 -4.75
CA ALA A 82 15.92 -19.82 -3.43
C ALA A 82 16.29 -18.47 -2.76
N GLN A 83 17.49 -17.93 -3.03
CA GLN A 83 17.90 -16.62 -2.55
C GLN A 83 17.10 -15.49 -3.20
N ASP A 84 16.88 -15.56 -4.51
CA ASP A 84 16.14 -14.56 -5.27
C ASP A 84 14.65 -14.58 -4.91
N TYR A 85 14.06 -15.77 -4.71
CA TYR A 85 12.70 -15.89 -4.21
C TYR A 85 12.55 -15.23 -2.82
N ARG A 86 13.47 -15.51 -1.88
CA ARG A 86 13.43 -14.90 -0.54
C ARG A 86 13.55 -13.38 -0.61
N LEU A 87 14.44 -12.87 -1.46
CA LEU A 87 14.61 -11.43 -1.65
C LEU A 87 13.37 -10.78 -2.27
N LEU A 88 12.83 -11.36 -3.34
CA LEU A 88 11.61 -10.88 -3.99
C LEU A 88 10.45 -10.87 -3.00
N ARG A 89 10.25 -11.97 -2.27
CA ARG A 89 9.18 -12.07 -1.26
C ARG A 89 9.32 -10.99 -0.18
N ARG A 90 10.54 -10.78 0.33
CA ARG A 90 10.81 -9.71 1.31
C ARG A 90 10.45 -8.34 0.73
N ILE A 91 10.91 -8.01 -0.47
CA ILE A 91 10.62 -6.71 -1.10
C ILE A 91 9.11 -6.53 -1.27
N VAL A 92 8.41 -7.52 -1.82
CA VAL A 92 6.96 -7.43 -2.04
C VAL A 92 6.22 -7.18 -0.73
N ILE A 93 6.52 -7.93 0.33
CA ILE A 93 5.87 -7.75 1.64
C ILE A 93 6.15 -6.35 2.20
N GLU A 94 7.39 -5.88 2.17
CA GLU A 94 7.74 -4.53 2.65
C GLU A 94 7.05 -3.41 1.86
N LEU A 95 6.86 -3.60 0.54
CA LEU A 95 6.16 -2.64 -0.30
C LEU A 95 4.66 -2.60 -0.02
N VAL A 96 4.01 -3.76 0.07
CA VAL A 96 2.58 -3.84 0.38
C VAL A 96 2.29 -3.32 1.80
N LEU A 97 3.07 -3.71 2.81
CA LEU A 97 2.93 -3.11 4.15
C LEU A 97 3.27 -1.61 4.19
N GLY A 98 4.02 -1.14 3.21
CA GLY A 98 4.34 0.27 3.03
C GLY A 98 3.18 1.10 2.49
N THR A 99 2.16 0.49 1.88
CA THR A 99 0.98 1.22 1.36
C THR A 99 0.03 1.66 2.46
N ASP A 100 0.07 1.04 3.66
CA ASP A 100 -0.74 1.47 4.81
C ASP A 100 -0.57 2.98 5.09
N MET A 101 -1.68 3.71 5.06
CA MET A 101 -1.72 5.16 5.25
C MET A 101 -1.49 5.58 6.70
N SER A 102 -1.68 4.71 7.70
CA SER A 102 -1.30 4.96 9.09
C SER A 102 0.21 5.16 9.30
N ARG A 103 1.02 4.68 8.34
CA ARG A 103 2.48 4.81 8.36
C ARG A 103 3.01 5.97 7.52
N HIS A 104 2.15 6.68 6.80
CA HIS A 104 2.53 7.70 5.82
C HIS A 104 3.52 8.73 6.40
N ASP A 105 3.17 9.38 7.53
CA ASP A 105 4.00 10.42 8.14
C ASP A 105 5.36 9.90 8.60
N LYS A 106 5.39 8.72 9.23
CA LYS A 106 6.64 8.09 9.70
C LYS A 106 7.57 7.77 8.52
N LEU A 107 7.00 7.35 7.39
CA LEU A 107 7.75 7.04 6.19
C LEU A 107 8.32 8.29 5.54
N LEU A 108 7.53 9.37 5.44
CA LEU A 108 8.01 10.67 4.95
C LEU A 108 9.08 11.28 5.86
N GLN A 109 8.94 11.15 7.18
CA GLN A 109 9.97 11.57 8.12
C GLN A 109 11.27 10.79 7.91
N SER A 110 11.18 9.46 7.82
CA SER A 110 12.34 8.59 7.55
C SER A 110 13.03 8.96 6.24
N ALA A 111 12.26 9.33 5.21
CA ALA A 111 12.78 9.79 3.93
C ALA A 111 13.52 11.12 4.06
N ARG A 112 12.94 12.11 4.75
CA ARG A 112 13.57 13.41 4.99
C ARG A 112 14.90 13.26 5.73
N ASP A 113 14.95 12.40 6.73
CA ASP A 113 16.16 12.14 7.51
C ASP A 113 17.23 11.41 6.67
N SER A 114 16.82 10.46 5.85
CA SER A 114 17.72 9.63 5.03
C SER A 114 18.27 10.35 3.79
N PHE A 115 17.55 11.34 3.27
CA PHE A 115 17.94 12.10 2.09
C PHE A 115 18.43 13.52 2.41
N ALA A 116 18.64 13.84 3.69
CA ALA A 116 19.19 15.12 4.11
C ALA A 116 20.65 15.28 3.63
N PRO A 117 21.07 16.47 3.14
CA PRO A 117 22.40 16.67 2.56
C PRO A 117 23.58 16.43 3.51
N ALA A 118 23.33 16.26 4.82
CA ALA A 118 24.33 15.97 5.84
C ALA A 118 24.45 14.47 6.22
N SER A 119 23.57 13.59 5.73
CA SER A 119 23.67 12.15 6.00
C SER A 119 24.74 11.51 5.11
N SER A 120 25.99 11.52 5.58
CA SER A 120 27.14 10.91 4.91
C SER A 120 27.25 9.38 5.13
N SER A 121 26.12 8.70 5.38
CA SER A 121 26.10 7.25 5.49
C SER A 121 25.96 6.60 4.12
N SER A 122 26.86 5.68 3.82
CA SER A 122 26.81 4.77 2.69
C SER A 122 25.41 4.19 2.48
N SER A 123 24.95 4.22 1.24
CA SER A 123 23.63 3.77 0.81
C SER A 123 23.23 2.39 1.33
N SER A 124 22.43 2.38 2.39
CA SER A 124 22.03 1.16 3.09
C SER A 124 20.91 0.42 2.35
N SER A 125 20.77 -0.89 2.63
CA SER A 125 19.62 -1.68 2.19
C SER A 125 18.29 -1.12 2.69
N VAL A 126 18.30 -0.39 3.81
CA VAL A 126 17.13 0.30 4.38
C VAL A 126 16.70 1.47 3.50
N GLU A 127 17.62 2.35 3.10
CA GLU A 127 17.33 3.45 2.16
C GLU A 127 16.82 2.94 0.82
N ALA A 128 17.36 1.79 0.38
CA ALA A 128 16.93 1.12 -0.83
C ALA A 128 15.46 0.68 -0.76
N VAL A 129 15.05 -0.01 0.32
CA VAL A 129 13.63 -0.38 0.54
C VAL A 129 12.76 0.87 0.67
N LEU A 130 13.21 1.88 1.43
CA LEU A 130 12.48 3.14 1.61
C LEU A 130 12.22 3.86 0.28
N THR A 131 13.21 3.87 -0.62
CA THR A 131 13.06 4.44 -1.97
C THR A 131 11.96 3.71 -2.75
N LEU A 132 11.90 2.38 -2.66
CA LEU A 132 10.87 1.60 -3.33
C LEU A 132 9.48 1.80 -2.68
N GLN A 133 9.41 1.93 -1.35
CA GLN A 133 8.17 2.23 -0.64
C GLN A 133 7.60 3.60 -1.01
N LEU A 134 8.46 4.63 -1.11
CA LEU A 134 8.06 5.94 -1.61
C LEU A 134 7.50 5.86 -3.04
N ALA A 135 8.14 5.05 -3.89
CA ALA A 135 7.70 4.89 -5.28
C ALA A 135 6.33 4.20 -5.40
N ILE A 136 6.06 3.15 -4.62
CA ILE A 136 4.74 2.51 -4.66
C ILE A 136 3.66 3.42 -4.06
N LYS A 137 3.94 4.15 -2.97
CA LYS A 137 2.98 5.13 -2.42
C LYS A 137 2.68 6.28 -3.39
N ALA A 138 3.69 6.78 -4.10
CA ALA A 138 3.49 7.79 -5.13
C ALA A 138 2.65 7.26 -6.30
N ALA A 139 2.83 5.98 -6.66
CA ALA A 139 2.01 5.34 -7.69
C ALA A 139 0.56 5.13 -7.23
N ASP A 140 0.37 4.76 -5.96
CA ASP A 140 -0.93 4.56 -5.32
C ASP A 140 -1.75 5.87 -5.25
N LEU A 141 -1.09 6.98 -4.92
CA LEU A 141 -1.67 8.33 -5.02
C LEU A 141 -1.61 8.92 -6.45
N GLY A 142 -1.28 8.12 -7.46
CA GLY A 142 -0.99 8.59 -8.81
C GLY A 142 -2.17 9.24 -9.54
N HIS A 143 -3.40 9.08 -9.04
CA HIS A 143 -4.59 9.71 -9.64
C HIS A 143 -4.55 11.25 -9.59
N PHE A 144 -3.72 11.87 -8.74
CA PHE A 144 -3.47 13.32 -8.72
C PHE A 144 -2.69 13.82 -9.94
N ALA A 145 -1.91 12.95 -10.59
CA ALA A 145 -1.13 13.28 -11.78
C ALA A 145 -1.89 13.04 -13.10
N LEU A 146 -3.13 12.54 -13.04
CA LEU A 146 -3.94 12.24 -14.22
C LEU A 146 -4.72 13.48 -14.72
N SER A 147 -5.34 13.36 -15.88
CA SER A 147 -6.28 14.38 -16.38
C SER A 147 -7.43 14.60 -15.38
N TRP A 148 -7.99 15.81 -15.35
CA TRP A 148 -9.10 16.16 -14.45
C TRP A 148 -10.26 15.16 -14.52
N GLU A 149 -10.61 14.70 -15.72
CA GLU A 149 -11.66 13.70 -15.93
C GLU A 149 -11.34 12.37 -15.24
N SER A 150 -10.11 11.88 -15.39
CA SER A 150 -9.67 10.62 -14.76
C SER A 150 -9.56 10.77 -13.25
N HIS A 151 -8.96 11.85 -12.77
CA HIS A 151 -8.88 12.18 -11.35
C HIS A 151 -10.28 12.21 -10.71
N SER A 152 -11.21 12.96 -11.31
CA SER A 152 -12.59 13.08 -10.83
C SER A 152 -13.32 11.74 -10.78
N LYS A 153 -13.05 10.85 -11.73
CA LYS A 153 -13.62 9.50 -11.74
C LYS A 153 -13.13 8.68 -10.54
N TRP A 154 -11.82 8.66 -10.29
CA TRP A 154 -11.25 7.92 -9.16
C TRP A 154 -11.74 8.45 -7.81
N VAL A 155 -11.80 9.78 -7.64
CA VAL A 155 -12.32 10.39 -6.41
C VAL A 155 -13.78 10.00 -6.17
N LYS A 156 -14.62 9.93 -7.21
CA LYS A 156 -16.02 9.49 -7.07
C LYS A 156 -16.13 8.01 -6.70
N CYS A 157 -15.26 7.15 -7.24
CA CYS A 157 -15.22 5.74 -6.84
C CYS A 157 -14.84 5.60 -5.36
N LEU A 158 -13.81 6.33 -4.90
CA LEU A 158 -13.40 6.35 -3.50
C LEU A 158 -14.53 6.87 -2.59
N GLU A 159 -15.21 7.95 -2.98
CA GLU A 159 -16.31 8.51 -2.21
C GLU A 159 -17.49 7.55 -2.07
N GLU A 160 -17.86 6.85 -3.16
CA GLU A 160 -18.90 5.82 -3.09
C GLU A 160 -18.51 4.66 -2.15
N GLU A 161 -17.25 4.21 -2.20
CA GLU A 161 -16.74 3.18 -1.28
C GLU A 161 -16.81 3.64 0.19
N CYS A 162 -16.37 4.87 0.47
CA CYS A 162 -16.52 5.51 1.77
C CYS A 162 -17.98 5.52 2.25
N PHE A 163 -18.92 5.89 1.38
CA PHE A 163 -20.35 5.92 1.71
C PHE A 163 -20.93 4.53 1.96
N LEU A 164 -20.49 3.51 1.23
CA LEU A 164 -20.89 2.12 1.48
C LEU A 164 -20.39 1.61 2.83
N GLN A 165 -19.18 1.99 3.26
CA GLN A 165 -18.73 1.70 4.63
C GLN A 165 -19.60 2.45 5.66
N GLY A 166 -19.87 3.75 5.46
CA GLY A 166 -20.66 4.54 6.39
C GLY A 166 -22.10 4.05 6.58
N ASP A 167 -22.71 3.50 5.52
CA ASP A 167 -24.01 2.83 5.64
C ASP A 167 -23.93 1.57 6.50
N ARG A 168 -22.89 0.74 6.31
CA ARG A 168 -22.66 -0.45 7.15
C ARG A 168 -22.43 -0.06 8.61
N GLU A 169 -21.66 1.00 8.87
CA GLU A 169 -21.47 1.54 10.22
C GLU A 169 -22.81 1.93 10.85
N LYS A 170 -23.66 2.64 10.10
CA LYS A 170 -25.00 3.02 10.55
C LYS A 170 -25.90 1.81 10.83
N GLU A 171 -25.89 0.80 9.97
CA GLU A 171 -26.66 -0.45 10.15
C GLU A 171 -26.23 -1.22 11.41
N LEU A 172 -24.94 -1.21 11.71
CA LEU A 172 -24.36 -1.82 12.91
C LEU A 172 -24.50 -0.95 14.17
N GLY A 173 -25.10 0.25 14.07
CA GLY A 173 -25.23 1.18 15.19
C GLY A 173 -23.90 1.82 15.61
N LEU A 174 -22.88 1.81 14.75
CA LEU A 174 -21.59 2.44 14.97
C LEU A 174 -21.63 3.94 14.61
N PRO A 175 -20.79 4.78 15.23
CA PRO A 175 -20.57 6.13 14.74
C PRO A 175 -20.04 6.11 13.31
N ILE A 176 -20.68 6.87 12.42
CA ILE A 176 -20.25 6.97 11.02
C ILE A 176 -18.90 7.71 10.98
N SER A 177 -17.93 7.11 10.28
CA SER A 177 -16.58 7.60 10.11
C SER A 177 -16.54 8.93 9.34
N PHE A 178 -15.45 9.68 9.53
CA PHE A 178 -15.25 10.97 8.87
C PHE A 178 -15.29 10.81 7.34
N LEU A 179 -16.04 11.68 6.66
CA LEU A 179 -16.28 11.68 5.20
C LEU A 179 -17.08 10.48 4.65
N MET A 180 -17.62 9.61 5.51
CA MET A 180 -18.35 8.39 5.11
C MET A 180 -19.88 8.52 5.22
N ASP A 181 -20.40 9.66 5.69
CA ASP A 181 -21.83 9.91 5.76
C ASP A 181 -22.35 10.47 4.42
N ARG A 182 -23.10 9.66 3.66
CA ARG A 182 -23.69 10.08 2.37
C ARG A 182 -24.70 11.23 2.45
N CYS A 183 -25.15 11.60 3.66
CA CYS A 183 -25.98 12.78 3.88
C CYS A 183 -25.16 14.07 4.11
N LYS A 184 -23.83 13.98 4.12
CA LYS A 184 -22.88 15.08 4.30
C LYS A 184 -21.92 15.17 3.10
N PRO A 185 -21.13 16.26 2.96
CA PRO A 185 -20.03 16.29 2.00
C PRO A 185 -19.04 15.14 2.25
N GLY A 186 -18.75 14.36 1.21
CA GLY A 186 -17.82 13.23 1.25
C GLY A 186 -16.40 13.61 0.85
N ALA A 187 -15.61 12.59 0.47
CA ALA A 187 -14.21 12.73 0.10
C ALA A 187 -13.96 13.67 -1.09
N SER A 188 -14.93 13.84 -2.00
CA SER A 188 -14.79 14.75 -3.14
C SER A 188 -14.69 16.22 -2.72
N ALA A 189 -15.33 16.59 -1.62
CA ALA A 189 -15.33 17.96 -1.11
C ALA A 189 -14.00 18.35 -0.44
N THR A 190 -13.14 17.39 -0.11
CA THR A 190 -11.89 17.62 0.65
C THR A 190 -10.62 17.43 -0.18
N GLN A 191 -10.72 17.26 -1.50
CA GLN A 191 -9.56 16.97 -2.36
C GLN A 191 -8.47 18.05 -2.34
N VAL A 192 -8.84 19.33 -2.20
CA VAL A 192 -7.85 20.42 -2.06
C VAL A 192 -7.00 20.21 -0.81
N GLY A 193 -7.64 19.98 0.34
CA GLY A 193 -6.92 19.74 1.60
C GLY A 193 -6.10 18.45 1.56
N PHE A 194 -6.59 17.40 0.91
CA PHE A 194 -5.81 16.18 0.72
C PHE A 194 -4.56 16.42 -0.15
N CYS A 195 -4.70 17.18 -1.24
CA CYS A 195 -3.59 17.54 -2.11
C CYS A 195 -2.53 18.40 -1.41
N GLU A 196 -2.93 19.29 -0.50
CA GLU A 196 -1.99 20.18 0.20
C GLU A 196 -1.23 19.50 1.34
N ASN A 197 -1.84 18.49 1.97
CA ASN A 197 -1.35 17.95 3.24
C ASN A 197 -0.91 16.47 3.17
N VAL A 198 -1.27 15.73 2.11
CA VAL A 198 -1.03 14.28 2.01
C VAL A 198 -0.37 13.87 0.69
N ALA A 199 -0.89 14.32 -0.46
CA ALA A 199 -0.37 13.97 -1.78
C ALA A 199 0.95 14.68 -2.13
#